data_AF-A0A822BXH0-F1
#
_entry.id   AF-A0A822BXH0-F1
#
_cell.length_a   1.000
_cell.length_b   1.000
_cell.length_c   1.000
_cell.angle_alpha   90.00
_cell.angle_beta   90.00
_cell.angle_gamma   90.00
#
_symmetry.space_group_name_H-M   'P 1'
#
loop_
_entity.id
_entity.type
_entity.pdbx_description
1 polymer ?
#
loop_
_entity_poly.entity_id
_entity_poly.type
_entity_poly.pdbx_seq_one_letter_code
_entity_poly.pdbx_strand_id
1 'polypeptide(L)'
;MTTKRKSTAGYYHVSVEEARREFGISLRELKTLMQRRGYEGIRELNETHGGLQGLGQKLKTNLIGSLSDDETDLAMRVAAFGRNEIPLELPKTFLRHIFDALKDRTIVIIIIFAII
;
A
#
# COMPACT_ATOMS: atom_id res chain seq x y z
N MET A 1 -7.80 -24.03 12.63
CA MET A 1 -8.11 -22.58 12.55
C MET A 1 -8.08 -22.16 11.09
N THR A 2 -9.24 -22.13 10.46
CA THR A 2 -9.41 -21.88 9.02
C THR A 2 -9.44 -20.37 8.74
N THR A 3 -8.36 -19.83 8.20
CA THR A 3 -8.34 -18.47 7.66
C THR A 3 -9.19 -18.43 6.39
N LYS A 4 -10.43 -17.92 6.48
CA LYS A 4 -11.25 -17.57 5.32
C LYS A 4 -10.51 -16.48 4.54
N ARG A 5 -9.85 -16.85 3.44
CA ARG A 5 -9.52 -15.88 2.37
C ARG A 5 -10.85 -15.40 1.81
N LYS A 6 -11.30 -14.18 2.18
CA LYS A 6 -12.43 -13.51 1.52
C LYS A 6 -12.10 -13.42 0.02
N SER A 7 -13.01 -13.93 -0.80
CA SER A 7 -12.80 -14.10 -2.23
C SER A 7 -12.65 -12.75 -2.93
N THR A 8 -11.68 -12.65 -3.82
CA THR A 8 -11.31 -11.48 -4.62
C THR A 8 -12.31 -11.11 -5.72
N ALA A 9 -13.44 -11.82 -5.84
CA ALA A 9 -14.34 -11.73 -6.99
C ALA A 9 -15.24 -10.48 -7.01
N GLY A 10 -15.56 -9.87 -5.86
CA GLY A 10 -16.48 -8.72 -5.77
C GLY A 10 -15.91 -7.36 -6.20
N TYR A 11 -14.59 -7.25 -6.38
CA TYR A 11 -13.91 -5.95 -6.62
C TYR A 11 -13.95 -5.48 -8.08
N TYR A 12 -14.29 -6.36 -9.04
CA TYR A 12 -14.03 -6.11 -10.46
C TYR A 12 -15.06 -5.24 -11.19
N HIS A 13 -16.15 -4.81 -10.54
CA HIS A 13 -17.21 -4.03 -11.18
C HIS A 13 -17.15 -2.52 -10.92
N VAL A 14 -16.20 -2.02 -10.13
CA VAL A 14 -16.13 -0.60 -9.78
C VAL A 14 -15.11 0.13 -10.66
N SER A 15 -15.56 1.17 -11.38
CA SER A 15 -14.68 2.05 -12.14
C SER A 15 -13.84 2.93 -11.20
N VAL A 16 -12.52 2.94 -11.40
CA VAL A 16 -11.58 3.73 -10.59
C VAL A 16 -11.91 5.23 -10.63
N GLU A 17 -12.38 5.73 -11.76
CA GLU A 17 -12.71 7.15 -11.94
C GLU A 17 -14.00 7.55 -11.21
N GLU A 18 -14.97 6.65 -11.11
CA GLU A 18 -16.18 6.85 -10.30
C GLU A 18 -15.82 6.83 -8.81
N ALA A 19 -15.03 5.84 -8.39
CA ALA A 19 -14.54 5.74 -7.03
C ALA A 19 -13.72 6.98 -6.61
N ARG A 20 -12.91 7.55 -7.50
CA ARG A 20 -12.16 8.78 -7.23
C ARG A 20 -13.05 10.02 -7.09
N ARG A 21 -14.16 10.09 -7.81
CA ARG A 21 -15.14 11.19 -7.70
C ARG A 21 -15.96 11.09 -6.42
N GLU A 22 -16.16 9.87 -5.93
CA GLU A 22 -16.92 9.60 -4.71
C GLU A 22 -16.22 10.17 -3.47
N PHE A 23 -14.88 10.22 -3.46
CA PHE A 23 -14.09 10.80 -2.38
C PHE A 23 -13.64 12.23 -2.72
N GLY A 24 -13.74 13.13 -1.75
CA GLY A 24 -13.33 14.53 -1.92
C GLY A 24 -11.81 14.77 -1.78
N ILE A 25 -11.00 13.71 -1.87
CA ILE A 25 -9.56 13.76 -1.67
C ILE A 25 -8.86 12.62 -2.41
N SER A 26 -7.71 12.92 -3.01
CA SER A 26 -6.91 11.96 -3.75
C SER A 26 -5.82 11.29 -2.91
N LEU A 27 -5.37 10.11 -3.35
CA LEU A 27 -4.22 9.42 -2.76
C LEU A 27 -2.95 10.29 -2.77
N ARG A 28 -2.76 11.11 -3.82
CA ARG A 28 -1.58 11.98 -3.94
C ARG A 28 -1.58 13.04 -2.86
N GLU A 29 -2.72 13.70 -2.64
CA GLU A 29 -2.87 14.69 -1.58
C GLU A 29 -2.66 14.05 -0.19
N LEU A 30 -3.21 12.86 0.06
CA LEU A 30 -2.96 12.12 1.31
C LEU A 30 -1.45 11.86 1.51
N LYS A 31 -0.74 11.45 0.45
CA LYS A 31 0.70 11.19 0.52
C LYS A 31 1.48 12.47 0.82
N THR A 32 1.14 13.59 0.17
CA THR A 32 1.77 14.88 0.42
C THR A 32 1.54 15.34 1.86
N LEU A 33 0.31 15.19 2.37
CA LEU A 33 -0.01 15.50 3.75
C LEU A 33 0.79 14.65 4.74
N MET A 34 0.95 13.34 4.46
CA MET A 34 1.74 12.42 5.30
C MET A 34 3.25 12.71 5.27
N GLN A 35 3.76 13.38 4.23
CA GLN A 35 5.16 13.78 4.15
C GLN A 35 5.46 14.96 5.10
N ARG A 36 4.48 15.83 5.36
CA ARG A 36 4.62 16.93 6.31
C ARG A 36 4.35 16.43 7.72
N ARG A 37 5.30 16.65 8.64
CA ARG A 37 5.23 16.15 10.02
C ARG A 37 5.13 17.30 11.03
N GLY A 38 4.48 17.03 12.15
CA GLY A 38 4.38 17.97 13.27
C GLY A 38 3.51 19.19 12.94
N TYR A 39 3.96 20.37 13.33
CA TYR A 39 3.20 21.62 13.26
C TYR A 39 2.78 22.01 11.83
N GLU A 40 3.67 21.83 10.85
CA GLU A 40 3.40 22.15 9.44
C GLU A 40 2.27 21.29 8.85
N GLY A 41 2.26 20.00 9.19
CA GLY A 41 1.20 19.09 8.75
C GLY A 41 -0.16 19.41 9.37
N ILE A 42 -0.19 19.78 10.65
CA ILE A 42 -1.42 20.20 11.34
C ILE A 42 -1.96 21.50 10.72
N ARG A 43 -1.08 22.44 10.39
CA ARG A 43 -1.45 23.71 9.77
C ARG A 43 -2.04 23.49 8.37
N GLU A 44 -1.38 22.72 7.52
CA GLU A 44 -1.91 22.38 6.19
C GLU A 44 -3.24 21.62 6.27
N LEU A 45 -3.37 20.68 7.21
CA LEU A 45 -4.61 19.94 7.44
C LEU A 45 -5.77 20.88 7.79
N ASN A 46 -5.54 21.84 8.68
CA ASN A 46 -6.55 22.81 9.08
C ASN A 46 -6.91 23.78 7.94
N GLU A 47 -5.91 24.32 7.24
CA GLU A 47 -6.09 25.31 6.17
C GLU A 47 -6.72 24.69 4.90
N THR A 48 -6.32 23.48 4.51
CA THR A 48 -6.68 22.88 3.20
C THR A 48 -7.85 21.90 3.31
N HIS A 49 -7.98 21.22 4.45
CA HIS A 49 -8.96 20.16 4.62
C HIS A 49 -10.00 20.44 5.69
N GLY A 50 -9.96 21.60 6.37
CA GLY A 50 -10.90 21.93 7.45
C GLY A 50 -10.68 21.09 8.70
N GLY A 51 -9.42 20.67 8.93
CA GLY A 51 -9.03 19.89 10.10
C GLY A 51 -9.43 18.41 10.00
N LEU A 52 -9.46 17.73 11.16
CA LEU A 52 -9.79 16.31 11.23
C LEU A 52 -11.23 16.00 10.76
N GLN A 53 -12.19 16.89 11.08
CA GLN A 53 -13.58 16.69 10.67
C GLN A 53 -13.77 16.82 9.16
N GLY A 54 -13.19 17.85 8.54
CA GLY A 54 -13.30 18.01 7.08
C GLY A 54 -12.55 16.91 6.32
N LEU A 55 -11.44 16.40 6.86
CA LEU A 55 -10.78 15.22 6.30
C LEU A 55 -11.64 13.96 6.44
N GLY A 56 -12.25 13.73 7.61
CA GLY A 56 -13.17 12.61 7.83
C GLY A 56 -14.37 12.64 6.88
N GLN A 57 -14.93 13.83 6.62
CA GLN A 57 -16.03 14.00 5.67
C GLN A 57 -15.58 13.71 4.22
N LYS A 58 -14.40 14.19 3.80
CA LYS A 58 -13.84 13.92 2.47
C LYS A 58 -13.55 12.43 2.24
N LEU A 59 -13.15 11.70 3.28
CA LEU A 59 -12.89 10.25 3.25
C LEU A 59 -14.14 9.40 3.54
N LYS A 60 -15.29 10.03 3.82
CA LYS A 60 -16.53 9.38 4.27
C LYS A 60 -16.28 8.40 5.41
N THR A 61 -15.51 8.82 6.41
CA THR A 61 -15.13 7.99 7.57
C THR A 61 -15.60 8.64 8.86
N ASN A 62 -16.09 7.81 9.78
CA ASN A 62 -16.36 8.25 11.14
C ASN A 62 -15.04 8.38 11.92
N LEU A 63 -14.88 9.48 12.67
CA LEU A 63 -13.69 9.70 13.51
C LEU A 63 -13.74 8.95 14.84
N ILE A 64 -14.95 8.62 15.30
CA ILE A 64 -15.20 8.00 16.61
C ILE A 64 -15.64 6.55 16.46
N GLY A 65 -16.40 6.26 15.39
CA GLY A 65 -16.95 4.93 15.11
C GLY A 65 -16.18 4.17 14.04
N SER A 66 -16.60 2.93 13.82
CA SER A 66 -16.07 2.06 12.77
C SER A 66 -16.59 2.44 11.38
N LEU A 67 -15.88 1.96 10.36
CA LEU A 67 -16.36 1.95 8.99
C LEU A 67 -17.51 0.93 8.82
N SER A 68 -18.41 1.17 7.87
CA SER A 68 -19.44 0.21 7.49
C SER A 68 -18.82 -1.06 6.89
N ASP A 69 -19.35 -2.25 7.20
CA ASP A 69 -18.92 -3.53 6.61
C ASP A 69 -19.60 -3.80 5.25
N ASP A 70 -19.89 -2.75 4.49
CA ASP A 70 -20.48 -2.86 3.16
C ASP A 70 -19.39 -3.23 2.14
N GLU A 71 -19.57 -4.38 1.49
CA GLU A 71 -18.62 -4.86 0.48
C GLU A 71 -18.49 -3.90 -0.70
N THR A 72 -19.53 -3.11 -1.01
CA THR A 72 -19.50 -2.13 -2.10
C THR A 72 -18.68 -0.89 -1.75
N ASP A 73 -18.84 -0.34 -0.54
CA ASP A 73 -18.02 0.77 -0.03
C ASP A 73 -16.54 0.34 0.06
N LEU A 74 -16.28 -0.89 0.51
CA LEU A 74 -14.93 -1.43 0.56
C LEU A 74 -14.31 -1.57 -0.84
N ALA A 75 -15.09 -2.01 -1.84
CA ALA A 75 -14.63 -2.09 -3.22
C ALA A 75 -14.33 -0.70 -3.81
N MET A 76 -15.16 0.30 -3.54
CA MET A 76 -14.92 1.69 -3.94
C MET A 76 -13.66 2.26 -3.31
N ARG A 77 -13.44 2.03 -2.01
CA ARG A 77 -12.22 2.48 -1.31
C ARG A 77 -10.97 1.84 -1.89
N VAL A 78 -11.01 0.55 -2.17
CA VAL A 78 -9.89 -0.16 -2.81
C VAL A 78 -9.64 0.34 -4.23
N ALA A 79 -10.68 0.67 -5.00
CA ALA A 79 -10.52 1.25 -6.33
C ALA A 79 -9.91 2.67 -6.27
N ALA A 80 -10.30 3.49 -5.31
CA ALA A 80 -9.81 4.88 -5.16
C ALA A 80 -8.40 4.98 -4.55
N PHE A 81 -8.13 4.22 -3.48
CA PHE A 81 -6.91 4.34 -2.67
C PHE A 81 -5.93 3.17 -2.84
N GLY A 82 -6.34 2.09 -3.49
CA GLY A 82 -5.57 0.86 -3.58
C GLY A 82 -5.73 -0.03 -2.33
N ARG A 83 -5.16 -1.24 -2.42
CA ARG A 83 -5.17 -2.20 -1.31
C ARG A 83 -4.02 -1.92 -0.35
N ASN A 84 -4.26 -2.12 0.95
CA ASN A 84 -3.21 -2.10 1.97
C ASN A 84 -2.44 -3.44 1.98
N GLU A 85 -1.84 -3.77 0.84
CA GLU A 85 -1.03 -4.98 0.66
C GLU A 85 0.42 -4.53 0.44
N ILE A 86 1.32 -4.96 1.33
CA ILE A 86 2.76 -4.79 1.11
C ILE A 86 3.17 -5.89 0.12
N PRO A 87 3.61 -5.52 -1.11
CA PRO A 87 3.95 -6.53 -2.10
C PRO A 87 5.12 -7.36 -1.57
N LEU A 88 4.92 -8.67 -1.51
CA LEU A 88 6.00 -9.61 -1.23
C LEU A 88 6.88 -9.65 -2.48
N GLU A 89 8.14 -9.25 -2.36
CA GLU A 89 9.11 -9.51 -3.42
C GLU A 89 9.22 -11.03 -3.62
N LEU A 90 9.12 -11.49 -4.87
CA LEU A 90 9.29 -12.91 -5.14
C LEU A 90 10.70 -13.32 -4.69
N PRO A 91 10.84 -14.40 -3.89
CA PRO A 91 12.14 -14.88 -3.50
C PRO A 91 12.95 -15.23 -4.75
N LYS A 92 14.22 -14.82 -4.77
CA LYS A 92 15.14 -15.21 -5.84
C LYS A 92 15.21 -16.74 -5.91
N THR A 93 15.27 -17.27 -7.13
CA THR A 93 15.39 -18.72 -7.32
C THR A 93 16.76 -19.22 -6.85
N PHE A 94 16.82 -20.48 -6.39
CA PHE A 94 18.06 -21.10 -5.91
C PHE A 94 19.18 -21.07 -6.97
N LEU A 95 18.85 -21.31 -8.24
CA LEU A 95 19.80 -21.22 -9.34
C LEU A 95 20.36 -19.80 -9.51
N ARG A 96 19.54 -18.76 -9.31
CA ARG A 96 20.01 -17.37 -9.36
C ARG A 96 21.03 -17.10 -8.25
N HIS A 97 20.80 -17.64 -7.04
CA HIS A 97 21.76 -17.55 -5.95
C HIS A 97 23.08 -18.26 -6.27
N ILE A 98 23.03 -19.44 -6.89
CA ILE A 98 24.25 -20.16 -7.32
C ILE A 98 25.01 -19.36 -8.40
N PHE A 99 24.30 -18.84 -9.40
CA PHE A 99 24.93 -18.00 -10.44
C PHE A 99 25.50 -16.69 -9.90
N ASP A 100 24.85 -16.09 -8.90
CA ASP A 100 25.37 -14.91 -8.19
C ASP A 100 26.60 -15.30 -7.36
N ALA A 101 26.57 -16.43 -6.66
CA ALA A 101 27.68 -16.92 -5.83
C ALA A 101 28.91 -17.37 -6.66
N LEU A 102 28.72 -17.95 -7.85
CA LEU A 102 29.81 -18.32 -8.75
C LEU A 102 30.62 -17.10 -9.26
N LYS A 103 30.05 -15.89 -9.20
CA LYS A 103 30.74 -14.64 -9.55
C LYS A 103 31.41 -13.98 -8.34
N ASP A 104 31.26 -14.55 -7.15
CA ASP A 104 31.91 -14.08 -5.94
C ASP A 104 33.39 -14.46 -5.97
N ARG A 105 34.27 -13.46 -5.80
CA ARG A 105 35.73 -13.65 -5.78
C ARG A 105 36.16 -14.64 -4.70
N THR A 106 35.41 -14.73 -3.59
CA THR A 106 35.70 -15.61 -2.46
C THR A 106 35.62 -17.08 -2.85
N ILE A 107 34.55 -17.50 -3.57
CA ILE A 107 34.39 -18.89 -4.03
C ILE A 107 35.44 -19.25 -5.08
N VAL A 108 35.73 -18.31 -6.00
CA VAL A 108 36.76 -18.52 -7.03
C VAL A 108 38.14 -18.77 -6.39
N ILE A 109 38.51 -18.00 -5.36
CA ILE A 109 39.77 -18.21 -4.63
C ILE A 109 39.82 -19.60 -3.99
N ILE A 110 38.73 -20.05 -3.35
CA ILE A 110 38.66 -21.38 -2.72
C ILE A 110 38.84 -22.51 -3.75
N ILE A 111 38.24 -22.38 -4.94
CA ILE A 111 38.38 -23.37 -6.01
C ILE A 111 39.82 -23.45 -6.51
N ILE A 112 40.50 -22.31 -6.68
CA ILE A 112 41.91 -22.27 -7.09
C ILE A 112 42.81 -22.97 -6.06
N PHE A 113 42.63 -22.67 -4.77
CA PHE A 113 43.36 -23.33 -3.68
C PHE A 113 43.11 -24.84 -3.60
N ALA A 114 41.95 -25.31 -4.04
CA ALA A 114 41.63 -26.74 -4.04
C ALA A 114 42.26 -27.50 -5.21
N ILE A 115 42.61 -26.81 -6.30
CA ILE A 115 43.15 -27.41 -7.53
C ILE A 115 44.69 -27.41 -7.56
N ILE A 116 45.32 -26.39 -6.99
CA ILE A 116 46.79 -26.24 -6.88
C ILE A 116 47.30 -27.06 -5.69
#